data_AF-A0A1B2EZ79-F1
#
_entry.id   AF-A0A1B2EZ79-F1
#
_cell.length_a   1.000
_cell.length_b   1.000
_cell.length_c   1.000
_cell.angle_alpha   90.00
_cell.angle_beta   90.00
_cell.angle_gamma   90.00
#
_symmetry.space_group_name_H-M   'P 1'
#
loop_
_entity.id
_entity.type
_entity.pdbx_description
1 polymer ?
#
loop_
_entity_poly.entity_id
_entity_poly.type
_entity_poly.pdbx_seq_one_letter_code
_entity_poly.pdbx_strand_id
1 'polypeptide(L)'
;MMFKALTEAVDENLALIAPVLKKIERGGRGTDLRDLSSHLVRALRLFERNPGIEAAADDLYAAAVALVGENVRFPQSSVRARRLLRDAHLRFCSRLEAAADRVRPYEYLVVPDYPVHKAA
;
A
#
# COMPACT_ATOMS: atom_id res chain seq x y z
N MET A 1 -17.26 -4.43 -17.84
CA MET A 1 -16.98 -3.32 -16.90
C MET A 1 -17.75 -3.62 -15.63
N MET A 2 -17.07 -3.70 -14.50
CA MET A 2 -17.70 -3.80 -13.19
C MET A 2 -17.39 -2.50 -12.46
N PHE A 3 -18.43 -1.75 -12.12
CA PHE A 3 -18.29 -0.53 -11.33
C PHE A 3 -18.35 -0.94 -9.86
N LYS A 4 -17.40 -0.44 -9.07
CA LYS A 4 -17.35 -0.66 -7.62
C LYS A 4 -17.27 0.69 -6.93
N ALA A 5 -17.74 0.75 -5.70
CA ALA A 5 -17.58 1.94 -4.90
C ALA A 5 -16.09 2.19 -4.63
N LEU A 6 -15.69 3.46 -4.53
CA LEU A 6 -14.30 3.82 -4.21
C LEU A 6 -13.86 3.19 -2.88
N THR A 7 -14.75 3.15 -1.90
CA THR A 7 -14.51 2.51 -0.59
C THR A 7 -14.20 1.03 -0.75
N GLU A 8 -14.97 0.28 -1.55
CA GLU A 8 -14.68 -1.12 -1.85
C GLU A 8 -13.32 -1.30 -2.54
N ALA A 9 -12.99 -0.43 -3.49
CA ALA A 9 -11.70 -0.47 -4.19
C ALA A 9 -10.51 -0.16 -3.25
N VAL A 10 -10.70 0.73 -2.26
CA VAL A 10 -9.71 1.02 -1.21
C VAL A 10 -9.55 -0.19 -0.29
N ASP A 11 -10.64 -0.77 0.20
CA ASP A 11 -10.61 -1.95 1.08
C ASP A 11 -9.89 -3.13 0.41
N GLU A 12 -10.20 -3.39 -0.86
CA GLU A 12 -9.53 -4.42 -1.66
C GLU A 12 -8.02 -4.16 -1.80
N ASN A 13 -7.62 -2.91 -2.01
CA ASN A 13 -6.21 -2.57 -2.15
C ASN A 13 -5.46 -2.73 -0.82
N LEU A 14 -6.05 -2.26 0.29
CA LEU A 14 -5.50 -2.45 1.63
C LEU A 14 -5.35 -3.94 1.98
N ALA A 15 -6.33 -4.77 1.60
CA ALA A 15 -6.27 -6.21 1.78
C ALA A 15 -5.13 -6.89 0.99
N LEU A 16 -4.69 -6.30 -0.14
CA LEU A 16 -3.54 -6.78 -0.92
C LEU A 16 -2.20 -6.30 -0.34
N ILE A 17 -2.14 -5.08 0.21
CA ILE A 17 -0.92 -4.51 0.80
C ILE A 17 -0.54 -5.21 2.11
N ALA A 18 -1.51 -5.43 3.00
CA ALA A 18 -1.28 -6.01 4.32
C ALA A 18 -0.45 -7.32 4.32
N PRO A 19 -0.73 -8.34 3.48
CA PRO A 19 0.06 -9.57 3.46
C PRO A 19 1.49 -9.35 2.94
N VAL A 20 1.71 -8.43 1.99
CA VAL A 20 3.05 -8.09 1.49
C VAL A 20 3.88 -7.46 2.61
N LEU A 21 3.31 -6.50 3.35
CA LEU A 21 3.99 -5.89 4.49
C LEU A 21 4.33 -6.91 5.57
N LYS A 22 3.44 -7.86 5.84
CA LYS A 22 3.68 -8.94 6.80
C LYS A 22 4.83 -9.87 6.36
N LYS A 23 5.03 -10.10 5.06
CA LYS A 23 6.20 -10.81 4.53
C LYS A 23 7.47 -10.00 4.76
N ILE A 24 7.44 -8.70 4.46
CA ILE A 24 8.58 -7.78 4.66
C ILE A 24 9.00 -7.74 6.14
N GLU A 25 8.04 -7.64 7.07
CA GLU A 25 8.30 -7.69 8.51
C GLU A 25 8.99 -8.99 8.98
N ARG A 26 8.78 -10.10 8.27
CA ARG A 26 9.29 -11.44 8.61
C ARG A 26 10.60 -11.80 7.89
N GLY A 27 11.27 -10.82 7.28
CA GLY A 27 12.50 -11.06 6.53
C GLY A 27 12.32 -11.09 5.01
N GLY A 28 11.32 -10.39 4.49
CA GLY A 28 11.06 -10.28 3.06
C GLY A 28 12.23 -9.70 2.26
N ARG A 29 12.15 -9.86 0.94
CA ARG A 29 13.22 -9.59 -0.03
C ARG A 29 12.79 -8.56 -1.08
N GLY A 30 13.66 -8.28 -2.04
CA GLY A 30 13.40 -7.30 -3.11
C GLY A 30 12.16 -7.61 -3.97
N THR A 31 11.73 -8.87 -4.09
CA THR A 31 10.46 -9.22 -4.76
C THR A 31 9.25 -8.67 -4.02
N ASP A 32 9.26 -8.70 -2.69
CA ASP A 32 8.16 -8.15 -1.89
C ASP A 32 8.09 -6.61 -2.02
N LEU A 33 9.23 -5.94 -2.24
CA LEU A 33 9.24 -4.49 -2.54
C LEU A 33 8.63 -4.18 -3.90
N ARG A 34 8.85 -5.04 -4.91
CA ARG A 34 8.23 -4.87 -6.23
C ARG A 34 6.71 -5.04 -6.13
N ASP A 35 6.26 -6.05 -5.41
CA ASP A 35 4.83 -6.29 -5.17
C ASP A 35 4.21 -5.10 -4.42
N LEU A 36 4.85 -4.63 -3.35
CA LEU A 36 4.41 -3.44 -2.61
C LEU A 36 4.31 -2.22 -3.52
N SER A 37 5.33 -1.93 -4.33
CA SER A 37 5.32 -0.80 -5.26
C SER A 37 4.16 -0.87 -6.25
N SER A 38 3.87 -2.05 -6.79
CA SER A 38 2.73 -2.27 -7.69
C SER A 38 1.40 -1.96 -7.00
N HIS A 39 1.21 -2.42 -5.77
CA HIS A 39 -0.02 -2.15 -5.01
C HIS A 39 -0.17 -0.67 -4.63
N LEU A 40 0.92 0.00 -4.25
CA LEU A 40 0.91 1.45 -3.97
C LEU A 40 0.55 2.26 -5.22
N VAL A 41 1.12 1.95 -6.37
CA VAL A 41 0.75 2.59 -7.64
C VAL A 41 -0.73 2.36 -7.96
N ARG A 42 -1.24 1.15 -7.75
CA ARG A 42 -2.67 0.86 -7.92
C ARG A 42 -3.53 1.69 -6.96
N ALA A 43 -3.09 1.87 -5.71
CA ALA A 43 -3.82 2.66 -4.71
C ALA A 43 -3.87 4.15 -5.09
N LEU A 44 -2.74 4.71 -5.53
CA LEU A 44 -2.67 6.10 -5.99
C LEU A 44 -3.57 6.38 -7.19
N ARG A 45 -3.75 5.39 -8.08
CA ARG A 45 -4.65 5.51 -9.25
C ARG A 45 -6.13 5.49 -8.91
N LEU A 46 -6.51 5.18 -7.66
CA LEU A 46 -7.90 5.26 -7.22
C LEU A 46 -8.38 6.70 -7.05
N PHE A 47 -7.45 7.64 -6.90
CA PHE A 47 -7.73 9.04 -6.64
C PHE A 47 -7.18 9.91 -7.77
N GLU A 48 -7.77 11.08 -7.95
CA GLU A 48 -7.03 12.19 -8.57
C GLU A 48 -5.82 12.56 -7.69
N ARG A 49 -4.90 13.37 -8.24
CA ARG A 49 -3.68 13.78 -7.54
C ARG A 49 -3.98 14.22 -6.10
N ASN A 50 -3.41 13.50 -5.16
CA ASN A 50 -3.61 13.73 -3.74
C ASN A 50 -2.24 13.68 -3.03
N PRO A 51 -1.61 14.85 -2.82
CA PRO A 51 -0.27 14.92 -2.24
C PRO A 51 -0.14 14.27 -0.86
N GLY A 52 -1.25 14.23 -0.09
CA GLY A 52 -1.28 13.59 1.21
C GLY A 52 -1.21 12.07 1.14
N ILE A 53 -1.82 11.45 0.11
CA ILE A 53 -1.74 10.00 -0.13
C ILE A 53 -0.39 9.67 -0.78
N GLU A 54 0.07 10.47 -1.76
CA GLU A 54 1.37 10.31 -2.42
C GLU A 54 2.51 10.30 -1.40
N ALA A 55 2.57 11.30 -0.51
CA ALA A 55 3.59 11.35 0.53
C ALA A 55 3.52 10.15 1.50
N ALA A 56 2.31 9.68 1.84
CA ALA A 56 2.15 8.52 2.71
C ALA A 56 2.57 7.21 2.02
N ALA A 57 2.36 7.08 0.70
CA ALA A 57 2.82 5.96 -0.09
C ALA A 57 4.35 5.92 -0.17
N ASP A 58 4.97 7.08 -0.41
CA ASP A 58 6.43 7.23 -0.44
C ASP A 58 7.06 6.87 0.92
N ASP A 59 6.49 7.38 2.01
CA ASP A 59 6.92 7.06 3.38
C ASP A 59 6.84 5.55 3.66
N LEU A 60 5.74 4.90 3.25
CA LEU A 60 5.55 3.45 3.43
C LEU A 60 6.56 2.66 2.61
N TYR A 61 6.79 3.03 1.36
CA TYR A 61 7.79 2.38 0.52
C TYR A 61 9.21 2.56 1.07
N ALA A 62 9.57 3.77 1.51
CA ALA A 62 10.87 4.06 2.10
C ALA A 62 11.12 3.25 3.37
N ALA A 63 10.11 3.14 4.26
CA ALA A 63 10.21 2.31 5.46
C ALA A 63 10.39 0.81 5.11
N ALA A 64 9.71 0.33 4.07
CA ALA A 64 9.86 -1.05 3.60
C ALA A 64 11.27 -1.31 3.04
N VAL A 65 11.79 -0.40 2.21
CA VAL A 65 13.16 -0.47 1.65
C VAL A 65 14.19 -0.51 2.78
N ALA A 66 14.06 0.37 3.78
CA ALA A 66 14.95 0.39 4.93
C ALA A 66 14.93 -0.94 5.69
N LEU A 67 13.73 -1.52 5.92
CA LEU A 67 13.60 -2.78 6.64
C LEU A 67 14.19 -3.97 5.87
N VAL A 68 13.96 -4.04 4.55
CA VAL A 68 14.59 -5.06 3.69
C VAL A 68 16.11 -4.90 3.69
N GLY A 69 16.62 -3.67 3.64
CA GLY A 69 18.05 -3.38 3.76
C GLY A 69 18.65 -3.85 5.08
N GLU A 70 17.94 -3.66 6.20
CA GLU A 70 18.34 -4.20 7.51
C GLU A 70 18.33 -5.73 7.53
N ASN A 71 17.29 -6.37 6.98
CA ASN A 71 17.17 -7.83 6.93
C ASN A 71 18.32 -8.50 6.13
N VAL A 72 18.91 -7.79 5.16
CA VAL A 72 20.08 -8.28 4.42
C VAL A 72 21.36 -8.20 5.26
N ARG A 73 21.49 -7.17 6.10
CA ARG A 73 22.70 -6.92 6.90
C ARG A 73 22.71 -7.66 8.23
N PHE A 74 21.53 -7.91 8.79
CA PHE A 74 21.38 -8.48 10.13
C PHE A 74 20.41 -9.66 10.12
N PRO A 75 20.68 -10.75 10.87
CA PRO A 75 19.77 -11.89 10.97
C PRO A 75 18.37 -11.54 11.48
N GLN A 76 18.25 -10.43 12.22
CA GLN A 76 17.00 -9.91 12.72
C GLN A 76 17.00 -8.38 12.55
N SER A 77 15.96 -7.86 11.89
CA SER A 77 15.75 -6.41 11.81
C SER A 77 15.45 -5.80 13.16
N SER A 78 15.80 -4.52 13.31
CA SER A 78 15.60 -3.80 14.55
C SER A 78 14.11 -3.65 14.89
N VAL A 79 13.79 -3.63 16.19
CA VAL A 79 12.44 -3.29 16.68
C VAL A 79 11.99 -1.93 16.14
N ARG A 80 12.95 -1.00 15.99
CA ARG A 80 12.71 0.34 15.45
C ARG A 80 12.25 0.30 13.99
N ALA A 81 12.95 -0.41 13.10
CA ALA A 81 12.59 -0.45 11.68
C ALA A 81 11.21 -1.10 11.46
N ARG A 82 10.91 -2.18 12.20
CA ARG A 82 9.57 -2.79 12.19
C ARG A 82 8.49 -1.82 12.67
N ARG A 83 8.75 -1.04 13.72
CA ARG A 83 7.83 -0.01 14.20
C ARG A 83 7.59 1.07 13.16
N LEU A 84 8.65 1.57 12.51
CA LEU A 84 8.54 2.60 11.47
C LEU A 84 7.67 2.11 10.30
N LEU A 85 7.83 0.86 9.87
CA LEU A 85 6.99 0.27 8.83
C LEU A 85 5.51 0.24 9.24
N ARG A 86 5.22 -0.21 10.47
CA ARG A 86 3.84 -0.24 10.98
C ARG A 86 3.22 1.14 11.08
N ASP A 87 3.95 2.11 11.61
CA ASP A 87 3.47 3.49 11.75
C ASP A 87 3.20 4.11 10.36
N ALA A 88 4.07 3.86 9.37
CA ALA A 88 3.86 4.32 7.99
C ALA A 88 2.64 3.64 7.35
N HIS A 89 2.46 2.33 7.57
CA HIS A 89 1.29 1.60 7.08
C HIS A 89 -0.02 2.16 7.64
N LEU A 90 -0.09 2.39 8.95
CA LEU A 90 -1.27 2.97 9.60
C LEU A 90 -1.61 4.37 9.05
N ARG A 91 -0.59 5.21 8.84
CA ARG A 91 -0.77 6.55 8.24
C ARG A 91 -1.29 6.46 6.80
N PHE A 92 -0.78 5.50 6.02
CA PHE A 92 -1.23 5.28 4.65
C PHE A 92 -2.70 4.81 4.60
N CYS A 93 -3.08 3.83 5.42
CA CYS A 93 -4.49 3.37 5.51
C CYS A 93 -5.42 4.52 5.89
N SER A 94 -5.09 5.25 6.96
CA SER A 94 -5.91 6.36 7.43
C SER A 94 -6.09 7.46 6.36
N ARG A 95 -5.07 7.72 5.54
CA ARG A 95 -5.15 8.69 4.44
C ARG A 95 -6.03 8.21 3.29
N LEU A 96 -5.96 6.93 2.93
CA LEU A 96 -6.81 6.32 1.89
C LEU A 96 -8.27 6.31 2.32
N GLU A 97 -8.56 5.82 3.53
CA GLU A 97 -9.91 5.76 4.10
C GLU A 97 -10.52 7.16 4.18
N ALA A 98 -9.79 8.12 4.77
CA ALA A 98 -10.26 9.51 4.87
C ALA A 98 -10.46 10.19 3.52
N ALA A 99 -9.72 9.78 2.47
CA ALA A 99 -9.94 10.29 1.13
C ALA A 99 -11.16 9.65 0.45
N ALA A 100 -11.37 8.34 0.66
CA ALA A 100 -12.54 7.63 0.14
C ALA A 100 -13.84 8.19 0.74
N ASP A 101 -13.86 8.45 2.05
CA ASP A 101 -15.02 9.00 2.76
C ASP A 101 -15.40 10.42 2.31
N ARG A 102 -14.44 11.17 1.74
CA ARG A 102 -14.68 12.53 1.24
C ARG A 102 -15.33 12.55 -0.14
N VAL A 103 -15.21 11.47 -0.91
CA VAL A 103 -15.84 11.37 -2.23
C VAL A 103 -17.33 11.15 -2.02
N ARG A 104 -18.16 12.07 -2.52
CA ARG A 104 -19.61 12.02 -2.30
C ARG A 104 -20.20 10.80 -3.02
N PRO A 105 -21.31 10.22 -2.52
CA PRO A 105 -21.93 9.01 -3.07
C PRO A 105 -22.42 9.09 -4.53
N TYR A 106 -22.29 10.25 -5.19
CA TYR A 106 -22.68 10.48 -6.59
C TYR A 106 -21.48 10.73 -7.52
N GLU A 107 -20.25 10.80 -7.02
CA GLU A 107 -19.04 10.74 -7.83
C GLU A 107 -18.63 9.28 -7.99
N TYR A 108 -19.26 8.59 -8.95
CA TYR A 108 -18.77 7.28 -9.37
C TYR A 108 -17.41 7.47 -10.05
N LEU A 109 -16.32 7.30 -9.29
CA LEU A 109 -15.01 7.04 -9.86
C LEU A 109 -15.09 5.71 -10.62
N VAL A 110 -15.10 5.80 -11.95
CA VAL A 110 -14.94 4.65 -12.83
C VAL A 110 -13.49 4.18 -12.67
N VAL A 111 -13.24 3.31 -11.69
CA VAL A 111 -11.93 2.67 -11.52
C VAL A 111 -11.83 1.56 -12.57
N PRO A 112 -10.90 1.63 -13.54
CA PRO A 112 -10.70 0.54 -14.48
C PRO A 112 -10.16 -0.67 -13.72
N ASP A 113 -10.82 -1.82 -13.85
CA ASP A 113 -10.31 -3.09 -13.34
C ASP A 113 -9.02 -3.44 -14.10
N TYR A 114 -7.88 -3.37 -13.41
CA TYR A 114 -6.63 -3.91 -13.94
C TYR A 114 -6.56 -5.38 -13.50
N PRO A 115 -6.63 -6.34 -14.43
CA PRO A 115 -6.60 -7.75 -14.08
C PRO A 115 -5.32 -8.03 -13.29
N VAL A 116 -5.50 -8.52 -12.06
CA VAL A 116 -4.40 -9.04 -11.26
C VAL A 116 -3.88 -10.28 -11.99
N HIS A 117 -2.78 -10.15 -12.71
CA HIS A 117 -2.13 -11.29 -13.33
C HIS A 117 -1.74 -12.27 -12.23
N LYS A 118 -2.48 -13.38 -12.13
CA LYS A 118 -2.04 -14.55 -11.37
C LYS A 118 -0.75 -15.05 -12.04
N ALA A 119 0.38 -14.89 -11.35
CA ALA A 119 1.59 -15.59 -11.72
C ALA A 119 1.30 -17.10 -11.65
N ALA A 120 1.48 -17.76 -12.79
CA ALA A 120 1.42 -19.22 -12.93
C ALA A 120 2.67 -19.87 -12.32
#